data_AF-A0A9N9KJ74-F1
#
_entry.id   AF-A0A9N9KJ74-F1
#
_cell.length_a   1.000
_cell.length_b   1.000
_cell.length_c   1.000
_cell.angle_alpha   90.00
_cell.angle_beta   90.00
_cell.angle_gamma   90.00
#
_symmetry.space_group_name_H-M   'P 1'
#
loop_
_entity.id
_entity.type
_entity.pdbx_description
1 polymer ?
#
loop_
_entity_poly.entity_id
_entity_poly.type
_entity_poly.pdbx_seq_one_letter_code
_entity_poly.pdbx_strand_id
1 'polypeptide(L)'
;DFALSSGGAKILSSLTSPTYEQWPTQWYKIMLASTIGHGITRGKPPVTAIQPDTHVGQCWPFTGQEGQLAILLSREIYVTAVTYDHVSINVAMGLTSAPKEFDVYGIVNSDYLKVKRNEKAFNNEEELFSEQNNKDTKENIFNNDFDDESDSNIILDS
;
A
#
# COMPACT_ATOMS: atom_id res chain seq x y z
N ASP A 1 -5.45 -8.11 22.33
CA ASP A 1 -5.37 -8.28 20.88
C ASP A 1 -3.89 -8.29 20.46
N PHE A 2 -3.42 -9.37 19.83
CA PHE A 2 -2.02 -9.51 19.41
C PHE A 2 -1.74 -8.84 18.05
N ALA A 3 -2.79 -8.51 17.30
CA ALA A 3 -2.72 -7.83 16.02
C ALA A 3 -2.78 -6.29 16.17
N LEU A 4 -2.97 -5.76 17.38
CA LEU A 4 -3.10 -4.34 17.66
C LEU A 4 -1.81 -3.56 17.37
N SER A 5 -1.89 -2.49 16.57
CA SER A 5 -0.73 -1.66 16.20
C SER A 5 -0.03 -1.03 17.42
N SER A 6 -0.79 -0.45 18.35
CA SER A 6 -0.23 0.10 19.60
C SER A 6 0.35 -0.96 20.53
N GLY A 7 -0.04 -2.23 20.34
CA GLY A 7 0.54 -3.40 21.00
C GLY A 7 1.82 -3.93 20.35
N GLY A 8 2.29 -3.32 19.25
CA GLY A 8 3.53 -3.68 18.56
C GLY A 8 3.35 -4.54 17.31
N ALA A 9 2.12 -4.82 16.90
CA ALA A 9 1.85 -5.47 15.62
C ALA A 9 2.15 -4.53 14.44
N LYS A 10 2.46 -5.12 13.27
CA LYS A 10 2.83 -4.36 12.06
C LYS A 10 2.16 -4.92 10.83
N ILE A 11 1.91 -4.07 9.84
CA ILE A 11 1.48 -4.48 8.51
C ILE A 11 2.70 -4.94 7.70
N LEU A 12 2.54 -6.02 6.95
CA LEU A 12 3.49 -6.44 5.92
C LEU A 12 3.00 -5.92 4.57
N SER A 13 3.55 -4.79 4.14
CA SER A 13 3.06 -4.07 2.96
C SER A 13 3.20 -4.89 1.67
N SER A 14 4.24 -5.73 1.57
CA SER A 14 4.48 -6.59 0.40
C SER A 14 3.45 -7.70 0.18
N LEU A 15 2.70 -8.06 1.23
CA LEU A 15 1.63 -9.07 1.20
C LEU A 15 0.25 -8.47 1.46
N THR A 16 0.16 -7.14 1.54
CA THR A 16 -1.08 -6.42 1.78
C THR A 16 -1.49 -5.73 0.49
N SER A 17 -2.77 -5.82 0.14
CA SER A 17 -3.30 -5.16 -1.05
C SER A 17 -3.06 -3.65 -1.02
N PRO A 18 -2.97 -2.99 -2.20
CA PRO A 18 -2.86 -1.54 -2.25
C PRO A 18 -4.10 -0.89 -1.64
N THR A 19 -3.90 0.25 -0.98
CA THR A 19 -5.01 1.07 -0.48
C THR A 19 -5.80 1.63 -1.65
N TYR A 20 -7.12 1.72 -1.50
CA TYR A 20 -7.98 2.30 -2.52
C TYR A 20 -7.57 3.74 -2.85
N GLU A 21 -7.36 3.98 -4.14
CA GLU A 21 -7.11 5.31 -4.68
C GLU A 21 -8.08 5.59 -5.84
N GLN A 22 -8.78 6.71 -5.77
CA GLN A 22 -9.64 7.18 -6.85
C GLN A 22 -8.94 8.32 -7.59
N TRP A 23 -8.58 8.04 -8.84
CA TRP A 23 -8.00 9.00 -9.77
C TRP A 23 -9.08 9.74 -10.56
N PRO A 24 -8.85 11.01 -10.95
CA PRO A 24 -9.77 11.72 -11.82
C PRO A 24 -9.83 11.05 -13.21
N THR A 25 -11.02 10.96 -13.79
CA THR A 25 -11.24 10.27 -15.09
C THR A 25 -10.88 11.12 -16.32
N GLN A 26 -10.70 12.42 -16.16
CA GLN A 26 -10.44 13.34 -17.27
C GLN A 26 -8.94 13.57 -17.43
N TRP A 27 -8.41 13.36 -18.64
CA TRP A 27 -6.97 13.43 -18.94
C TRP A 27 -6.31 14.74 -18.48
N TYR A 28 -6.99 15.89 -18.65
CA TYR A 28 -6.46 17.18 -18.23
C TYR A 28 -6.38 17.31 -16.70
N LYS A 29 -7.30 16.66 -15.97
CA LYS A 29 -7.28 16.59 -14.50
C LYS A 29 -6.25 15.59 -13.98
N ILE A 30 -5.98 14.51 -14.72
CA ILE A 30 -4.88 13.59 -14.41
C ILE A 30 -3.55 14.34 -14.53
N MET A 31 -3.37 15.11 -15.61
CA MET A 31 -2.16 15.91 -15.80
C MET A 31 -1.98 16.98 -14.70
N LEU A 32 -3.08 17.62 -14.28
CA LEU A 32 -3.06 18.56 -13.15
C LEU A 32 -2.84 17.88 -11.80
N ALA A 33 -3.42 16.70 -11.59
CA ALA A 33 -3.25 15.91 -10.37
C ALA A 33 -1.83 15.36 -10.24
N SER A 34 -1.21 14.96 -11.35
CA SER A 34 0.18 14.49 -11.40
C SER A 34 1.17 15.61 -11.04
N THR A 35 0.86 16.85 -11.42
CA THR A 35 1.73 18.02 -11.18
C THR A 35 1.50 18.71 -9.83
N ILE A 36 0.26 18.73 -9.34
CA ILE A 36 -0.12 19.50 -8.13
C ILE A 36 -0.52 18.58 -6.96
N GLY A 37 -0.69 17.28 -7.20
CA GLY A 37 -1.17 16.32 -6.19
C GLY A 37 -2.64 16.54 -5.78
N HIS A 38 -3.35 17.47 -6.42
CA HIS A 38 -4.72 17.84 -6.08
C HIS A 38 -5.73 17.00 -6.85
N GLY A 39 -6.73 16.45 -6.15
CA GLY A 39 -7.86 15.74 -6.77
C GLY A 39 -7.78 14.21 -6.73
N ILE A 40 -6.75 13.62 -6.11
CA ILE A 40 -6.69 12.18 -5.83
C ILE A 40 -7.33 11.94 -4.47
N THR A 41 -8.37 11.10 -4.43
CA THR A 41 -8.97 10.68 -3.16
C THR A 41 -8.33 9.36 -2.74
N ARG A 42 -7.57 9.38 -1.65
CA ARG A 42 -6.91 8.20 -1.09
C ARG A 42 -7.64 7.74 0.17
N GLY A 43 -7.80 6.42 0.28
CA GLY A 43 -8.26 5.78 1.50
C GLY A 43 -7.27 5.94 2.66
N LYS A 44 -7.72 5.60 3.87
CA LYS A 44 -6.83 5.47 5.03
C LYS A 44 -5.86 4.31 4.82
N PRO A 45 -4.65 4.33 5.42
CA PRO A 45 -3.66 3.27 5.24
C PRO A 45 -4.07 1.95 5.92
N PRO A 46 -3.45 0.80 5.55
CA PRO A 46 -3.81 -0.52 6.08
C PRO A 46 -3.63 -0.66 7.59
N VAL A 47 -2.72 0.12 8.19
CA VAL A 47 -2.53 0.18 9.66
C VAL A 47 -3.80 0.61 10.39
N THR A 48 -4.76 1.26 9.71
CA THR A 48 -6.06 1.62 10.28
C THR A 48 -6.89 0.39 10.64
N ALA A 49 -6.76 -0.71 9.90
CA ALA A 49 -7.48 -1.96 10.17
C ALA A 49 -7.06 -2.65 11.48
N ILE A 50 -5.90 -2.29 12.03
CA ILE A 50 -5.36 -2.84 13.28
C ILE A 50 -5.29 -1.78 14.40
N GLN A 51 -6.07 -0.72 14.27
CA GLN A 51 -6.27 0.31 15.29
C GLN A 51 -7.62 0.10 15.98
N PRO A 52 -7.78 0.55 17.24
CA PRO A 52 -9.01 0.33 18.00
C PRO A 52 -10.17 1.26 17.58
N ASP A 53 -9.94 2.19 16.65
CA ASP A 53 -10.92 3.19 16.23
C ASP A 53 -11.91 2.58 15.22
N THR A 54 -13.19 2.52 15.57
CA THR A 54 -14.27 1.95 14.75
C THR A 54 -15.30 3.00 14.31
N HIS A 55 -14.97 4.29 14.40
CA HIS A 55 -15.84 5.36 13.89
C HIS A 55 -16.00 5.28 12.37
N VAL A 56 -17.07 5.90 11.87
CA VAL A 56 -17.35 5.97 10.42
C VAL A 56 -16.15 6.57 9.68
N GLY A 57 -15.68 5.86 8.65
CA GLY A 57 -14.53 6.28 7.83
C GLY A 57 -13.16 5.94 8.44
N GLN A 58 -13.10 5.29 9.61
CA GLN A 58 -11.88 4.75 10.21
C GLN A 58 -11.70 3.28 9.81
N CYS A 59 -11.67 3.04 8.51
CA CYS A 59 -11.41 1.73 7.94
C CYS A 59 -10.37 1.84 6.83
N TRP A 60 -9.71 0.73 6.51
CA TRP A 60 -8.83 0.63 5.36
C TRP A 60 -9.61 0.07 4.16
N PRO A 61 -9.84 0.87 3.10
CA PRO A 61 -10.43 0.40 1.86
C PRO A 61 -9.36 -0.13 0.89
N PHE A 62 -9.71 -1.15 0.11
CA PHE A 62 -8.95 -1.65 -1.03
C PHE A 62 -9.84 -1.70 -2.28
N THR A 63 -9.22 -1.78 -3.46
CA THR A 63 -9.93 -1.81 -4.74
C THR A 63 -10.45 -3.21 -5.04
N GLY A 64 -11.70 -3.32 -5.48
CA GLY A 64 -12.31 -4.58 -5.92
C GLY A 64 -13.08 -5.30 -4.81
N GLN A 65 -13.32 -6.60 -5.02
CA GLN A 65 -14.04 -7.48 -4.08
C GLN A 65 -13.12 -8.46 -3.35
N GLU A 66 -11.87 -8.57 -3.81
CA GLU A 66 -10.86 -9.47 -3.26
C GLU A 66 -9.67 -8.64 -2.78
N GLY A 67 -9.18 -8.94 -1.58
CA GLY A 67 -8.08 -8.22 -0.97
C GLY A 67 -7.43 -9.05 0.12
N GLN A 68 -6.19 -8.69 0.45
CA GLN A 68 -5.38 -9.39 1.45
C GLN A 68 -4.79 -8.39 2.44
N LEU A 69 -4.83 -8.74 3.72
CA LEU A 69 -4.18 -7.99 4.80
C LEU A 69 -3.21 -8.91 5.54
N ALA A 70 -1.93 -8.60 5.49
CA ALA A 70 -0.90 -9.37 6.17
C ALA A 70 -0.41 -8.63 7.42
N ILE A 71 -0.55 -9.28 8.59
CA ILE A 71 -0.22 -8.71 9.89
C ILE A 71 0.88 -9.54 10.55
N LEU A 72 1.99 -8.87 10.87
CA LEU A 72 2.98 -9.38 11.81
C LEU A 72 2.46 -9.13 13.23
N LEU A 73 2.16 -10.21 13.94
CA LEU A 73 1.72 -10.13 15.33
C LEU A 73 2.83 -9.59 16.24
N SER A 74 2.42 -8.98 17.34
CA SER A 74 3.31 -8.45 18.38
C SER A 74 4.27 -9.50 18.98
N ARG A 75 3.88 -10.78 18.93
CA ARG A 75 4.70 -11.94 19.33
C ARG A 75 4.16 -13.23 18.70
N GLU A 76 4.97 -14.28 18.75
CA GLU A 76 4.57 -15.62 18.34
C GLU A 76 3.52 -16.19 19.30
N ILE A 77 2.41 -16.68 18.75
CA ILE A 77 1.27 -17.23 19.50
C ILE A 77 0.62 -18.40 18.74
N TYR A 78 -0.12 -19.22 19.48
CA TYR A 78 -1.10 -20.13 18.90
C TYR A 78 -2.44 -19.40 18.78
N VAL A 79 -2.89 -19.14 17.54
CA VAL A 79 -4.15 -18.43 17.28
C VAL A 79 -5.33 -19.36 17.56
N THR A 80 -6.20 -18.98 18.49
CA THR A 80 -7.40 -19.75 18.85
C THR A 80 -8.70 -19.09 18.36
N ALA A 81 -8.67 -17.78 18.13
CA ALA A 81 -9.81 -16.99 17.69
C ALA A 81 -9.33 -15.76 16.92
N VAL A 82 -10.16 -15.29 16.00
CA VAL A 82 -9.97 -14.05 15.24
C VAL A 82 -11.27 -13.26 15.33
N THR A 83 -11.12 -11.95 15.48
CA THR A 83 -12.24 -11.00 15.51
C THR A 83 -12.06 -10.01 14.39
N TYR A 84 -13.14 -9.66 13.70
CA TYR A 84 -13.19 -8.55 12.75
C TYR A 84 -14.41 -7.70 13.09
N ASP A 85 -14.26 -6.39 13.00
CA ASP A 85 -15.31 -5.44 13.33
C ASP A 85 -15.70 -4.64 12.08
N HIS A 86 -16.97 -4.26 12.00
CA HIS A 86 -17.49 -3.35 11.00
C HIS A 86 -18.42 -2.34 11.67
N VAL A 87 -18.54 -1.14 11.08
CA VAL A 87 -19.46 -0.12 11.57
C VAL A 87 -20.90 -0.66 11.65
N SER A 88 -21.62 -0.27 12.71
CA SER A 88 -23.00 -0.69 12.95
C SER A 88 -23.90 -0.37 11.76
N ILE A 89 -24.83 -1.30 11.47
CA ILE A 89 -25.84 -1.17 10.41
C ILE A 89 -26.66 0.13 10.49
N ASN A 90 -26.87 0.66 11.69
CA ASN A 90 -27.66 1.88 11.91
C ASN A 90 -26.93 3.16 11.47
N VAL A 91 -25.62 3.08 11.23
CA VAL A 91 -24.76 4.23 10.91
C VAL A 91 -24.11 4.07 9.53
N ALA A 92 -24.03 2.85 9.00
CA ALA A 92 -23.46 2.58 7.69
C ALA A 92 -24.32 3.19 6.56
N MET A 93 -23.71 4.01 5.69
CA MET A 93 -24.36 4.50 4.46
C MET A 93 -24.38 3.46 3.32
N GLY A 94 -23.97 2.22 3.61
CA GLY A 94 -23.95 1.08 2.70
C GLY A 94 -23.33 -0.15 3.38
N LEU A 95 -23.97 -1.31 3.25
CA LEU A 95 -23.53 -2.58 3.86
C LEU A 95 -22.70 -3.45 2.90
N THR A 96 -22.59 -3.05 1.64
CA THR A 96 -22.00 -3.87 0.57
C THR A 96 -20.49 -3.91 0.60
N SER A 97 -19.83 -3.03 1.35
CA SER A 97 -18.38 -2.96 1.45
C SER A 97 -17.77 -3.84 2.55
N ALA A 98 -18.61 -4.38 3.45
CA ALA A 98 -18.12 -5.27 4.49
C ALA A 98 -17.67 -6.60 3.86
N PRO A 99 -16.54 -7.19 4.30
CA PRO A 99 -16.12 -8.49 3.80
C PRO A 99 -17.15 -9.54 4.19
N LYS A 100 -17.68 -10.24 3.19
CA LYS A 100 -18.71 -11.27 3.39
C LYS A 100 -18.11 -12.59 3.84
N GLU A 101 -16.99 -12.96 3.23
CA GLU A 101 -16.28 -14.23 3.41
C GLU A 101 -14.78 -13.90 3.46
N PHE A 102 -14.04 -14.54 4.37
CA PHE A 102 -12.59 -14.40 4.47
C PHE A 102 -11.95 -15.67 5.04
N ASP A 103 -10.71 -15.92 4.64
CA ASP A 103 -9.88 -17.00 5.14
C ASP A 103 -8.72 -16.46 5.98
N VAL A 104 -8.29 -17.24 6.96
CA VAL A 104 -7.16 -16.91 7.83
C VAL A 104 -6.04 -17.92 7.63
N TYR A 105 -4.87 -17.42 7.26
CA TYR A 105 -3.67 -18.24 7.04
C TYR A 105 -2.57 -17.88 8.04
N GLY A 106 -1.89 -18.89 8.58
CA GLY A 106 -0.69 -18.71 9.39
C GLY A 106 0.57 -18.82 8.52
N ILE A 107 1.42 -17.80 8.55
CA ILE A 107 2.73 -17.83 7.87
C ILE A 107 3.79 -18.31 8.87
N VAL A 108 4.45 -19.42 8.56
CA VAL A 108 5.50 -19.99 9.41
C VAL A 108 6.81 -19.23 9.21
N ASN A 109 7.63 -19.18 10.25
CA ASN A 109 8.83 -18.33 10.36
C ASN A 109 9.79 -18.43 9.14
N SER A 110 9.95 -19.62 8.54
CA SER A 110 10.78 -19.81 7.34
C SER A 110 10.29 -19.01 6.13
N ASP A 111 8.97 -18.89 5.96
CA ASP A 111 8.37 -18.17 4.83
C ASP A 111 8.27 -16.68 5.13
N TYR A 112 8.04 -16.31 6.40
CA TYR A 112 8.16 -14.93 6.85
C TYR A 112 9.55 -14.34 6.56
N LEU A 113 10.63 -15.08 6.81
CA LEU A 113 11.99 -14.62 6.53
C LEU A 113 12.25 -14.41 5.02
N LYS A 114 11.61 -15.19 4.14
CA LYS A 114 11.67 -14.98 2.69
C LYS A 114 10.96 -13.68 2.31
N VAL A 115 9.75 -13.46 2.84
CA VAL A 115 8.96 -12.24 2.60
C VAL A 115 9.74 -11.00 3.06
N LYS A 116 10.29 -11.03 4.27
CA LYS A 116 11.07 -9.91 4.83
C LYS A 116 12.36 -9.65 4.05
N ARG A 117 13.01 -10.70 3.54
CA ARG A 117 14.18 -10.55 2.67
C ARG A 117 13.79 -9.86 1.36
N ASN A 118 12.67 -10.25 0.75
CA ASN A 118 12.17 -9.65 -0.48
C ASN A 118 11.76 -8.19 -0.26
N GLU A 119 11.09 -7.87 0.85
CA GLU A 119 10.72 -6.50 1.20
C GLU A 119 11.96 -5.61 1.41
N LYS A 120 12.99 -6.11 2.11
CA LYS A 120 14.26 -5.39 2.23
C LYS A 120 14.97 -5.22 0.90
N ALA A 121 15.01 -6.25 0.05
CA ALA A 121 15.62 -6.16 -1.26
C ALA A 121 14.94 -5.08 -2.11
N PHE A 122 13.60 -5.07 -2.13
CA PHE A 122 12.81 -4.06 -2.83
C PHE A 122 13.08 -2.64 -2.31
N ASN A 123 13.04 -2.44 -0.99
CA ASN A 123 13.28 -1.13 -0.39
C ASN A 123 14.72 -0.64 -0.62
N ASN A 124 15.70 -1.54 -0.57
CA ASN A 124 17.10 -1.20 -0.85
C ASN A 124 17.30 -0.84 -2.33
N GLU A 125 16.64 -1.54 -3.25
CA GLU A 125 16.65 -1.20 -4.68
C GLU A 125 16.02 0.18 -4.91
N GLU A 126 14.87 0.47 -4.31
CA GLU A 126 14.23 1.80 -4.38
C GLU A 126 15.13 2.90 -3.79
N GLU A 127 15.83 2.63 -2.68
CA GLU A 127 16.80 3.54 -2.08
C GLU A 127 18.00 3.77 -3.02
N LEU A 128 18.52 2.72 -3.67
CA LEU A 128 19.55 2.81 -4.71
C LEU A 128 19.10 3.63 -5.93
N PHE A 129 17.87 3.44 -6.41
CA PHE A 129 17.29 4.25 -7.50
C PHE A 129 17.08 5.71 -7.09
N SER A 130 16.76 5.99 -5.83
CA SER A 130 16.63 7.35 -5.31
C SER A 130 17.99 8.05 -5.16
N GLU A 131 19.04 7.31 -4.78
CA GLU A 131 20.41 7.83 -4.72
C GLU A 131 21.02 8.09 -6.10
N GLN A 132 20.73 7.22 -7.08
CA GLN A 132 21.18 7.39 -8.46
C GLN A 132 20.56 8.64 -9.09
N ASN A 133 19.23 8.81 -8.96
CA ASN A 133 18.54 10.01 -9.45
C ASN A 133 19.07 11.31 -8.81
N ASN A 134 19.47 11.28 -7.53
CA ASN A 134 20.06 12.45 -6.87
C ASN A 134 21.48 12.75 -7.38
N LYS A 135 22.25 11.73 -7.79
CA LYS A 135 23.55 11.91 -8.46
C LYS A 135 23.36 12.45 -9.87
N ASP A 136 22.43 11.90 -10.65
CA ASP A 136 22.14 12.35 -12.01
C ASP A 136 21.59 13.80 -12.03
N THR A 137 20.82 14.19 -11.00
CA THR A 137 20.37 15.59 -10.84
C THR A 137 21.53 16.53 -10.47
N LYS A 138 22.54 16.05 -9.74
CA LYS A 138 23.75 16.83 -9.41
C LYS A 138 24.71 16.93 -10.61
N GLU A 139 24.79 15.90 -11.45
CA GLU A 139 25.57 15.93 -12.69
C GLU A 139 24.88 16.74 -13.81
N ASN A 140 23.54 16.74 -13.89
CA ASN A 140 22.77 17.56 -14.83
C ASN A 140 22.75 19.07 -14.51
N ILE A 141 23.21 19.50 -13.33
CA ILE A 141 23.45 20.93 -13.05
C ILE A 141 24.80 21.39 -13.63
N PHE A 142 25.72 20.47 -13.92
CA PHE A 142 27.07 20.79 -14.42
C PHE A 142 27.27 20.56 -15.93
N ASN A 143 26.34 19.91 -16.63
CA ASN A 143 26.45 19.67 -18.07
C ASN A 143 25.16 20.10 -18.78
N ASN A 144 25.00 21.40 -19.03
CA ASN A 144 24.12 21.88 -20.10
C ASN A 144 24.95 22.72 -21.06
N ASP A 145 25.74 22.03 -21.88
CA ASP A 145 26.19 22.53 -23.18
C ASP A 145 26.05 21.39 -24.21
N PHE A 146 25.21 21.66 -25.20
CA PHE A 146 25.23 21.15 -26.58
C PHE A 146 24.69 19.75 -26.96
N ASP A 147 23.72 19.82 -27.89
CA ASP A 147 23.35 19.00 -29.05
C ASP A 147 22.62 17.63 -28.91
N ASP A 148 21.31 17.71 -29.17
CA ASP A 148 20.52 17.00 -30.20
C ASP A 148 21.10 15.71 -30.80
N GLU A 149 20.49 14.54 -30.51
CA GLU A 149 20.18 13.55 -31.56
C GLU A 149 19.11 12.55 -31.08
N SER A 150 18.33 12.08 -32.05
CA SER A 150 17.25 11.11 -31.96
C SER A 150 17.71 9.74 -31.44
N ASP A 151 16.82 8.99 -30.78
CA ASP A 151 16.30 7.77 -31.38
C ASP A 151 15.20 7.11 -30.53
N SER A 152 14.20 6.63 -31.28
CA SER A 152 13.08 5.80 -30.91
C SER A 152 13.47 4.50 -30.21
N ASN A 153 12.60 3.98 -29.32
CA ASN A 153 12.26 2.55 -29.27
C ASN A 153 10.90 2.31 -28.59
N ILE A 154 10.15 1.34 -29.13
CA ILE A 154 8.81 0.86 -28.74
C ILE A 154 8.95 -0.54 -28.10
N ILE A 155 7.91 -0.97 -27.35
CA ILE A 155 7.34 -2.35 -27.18
C ILE A 155 7.40 -2.86 -25.72
N LEU A 156 6.42 -3.54 -25.12
CA LEU A 156 4.95 -3.73 -25.20
C LEU A 156 4.57 -4.53 -23.92
N ASP A 157 3.27 -4.58 -23.65
CA ASP A 157 2.51 -4.94 -22.46
C ASP A 157 2.34 -6.45 -22.14
N SER A 158 1.78 -6.73 -20.95
CA SER A 158 0.80 -7.80 -20.68
C SER A 158 -0.09 -7.44 -19.49
#